data_AF-A0A6N9BGD2-F1
#
_entry.id   AF-A0A6N9BGD2-F1
#
_cell.length_a   1.000
_cell.length_b   1.000
_cell.length_c   1.000
_cell.angle_alpha   90.00
_cell.angle_beta   90.00
_cell.angle_gamma   90.00
#
_symmetry.space_group_name_H-M   'P 1'
#
loop_
_entity.id
_entity.type
_entity.pdbx_description
1 polymer ?
#
loop_
_entity_poly.entity_id
_entity_poly.type
_entity_poly.pdbx_seq_one_letter_code
_entity_poly.pdbx_strand_id
1 'polypeptide(L)' 'PLRPGSVIITGTRRGAGWGMKPPRFLDVGDEVHLGIEGLGEARQTVVSWEDRPRD' A
#
# COMPACT_ATOMS: atom_id res chain seq x y z
N PRO A 1 15.85 6.06 20.61
CA PRO A 1 15.61 7.49 20.29
C PRO A 1 15.30 7.63 18.80
N LEU A 2 14.41 8.56 18.41
CA LEU A 2 14.17 8.87 16.99
C LEU A 2 15.35 9.68 16.44
N ARG A 3 15.67 9.47 15.16
CA ARG A 3 16.77 10.13 14.45
C ARG A 3 16.23 10.97 13.28
N PRO A 4 16.91 12.04 12.84
CA PRO A 4 16.53 12.75 11.62
C PRO A 4 16.34 11.79 10.43
N GLY A 5 15.26 11.97 9.67
CA GLY A 5 14.88 11.08 8.57
C GLY A 5 14.05 9.85 9.00
N SER A 6 13.78 9.66 10.29
CA SER A 6 12.85 8.60 10.73
C SER A 6 11.43 8.86 10.21
N VAL A 7 10.80 7.82 9.66
CA VAL A 7 9.40 7.87 9.18
C VAL A 7 8.52 7.03 10.10
N ILE A 8 7.40 7.60 10.54
CA ILE A 8 6.38 6.91 11.35
C ILE A 8 5.08 6.86 10.54
N ILE A 9 4.58 5.65 10.31
CA ILE A 9 3.26 5.44 9.69
C ILE A 9 2.22 5.48 10.81
N THR A 10 1.35 6.50 10.79
CA THR A 10 0.41 6.81 11.88
C THR A 10 -0.85 5.92 11.91
N GLY A 11 -0.92 4.93 11.01
CA GLY A 11 -2.00 3.96 10.93
C GLY A 11 -3.00 4.25 9.81
N THR A 12 -3.83 3.24 9.51
CA THR A 12 -4.92 3.33 8.53
C THR A 12 -6.28 3.32 9.24
N ARG A 13 -7.29 3.92 8.59
CA ARG A 13 -8.69 3.74 8.99
C ARG A 13 -9.16 2.30 8.68
N ARG A 14 -10.42 2.00 9.04
CA ARG A 14 -11.10 0.75 8.67
C ARG A 14 -11.23 0.65 7.14
N GLY A 15 -11.31 -0.59 6.64
CA GLY A 15 -11.48 -0.85 5.21
C GLY A 15 -10.37 -1.69 4.58
N ALA A 16 -9.36 -2.11 5.36
CA ALA A 16 -8.40 -3.08 4.90
C ALA A 16 -9.10 -4.39 4.52
N GLY A 17 -8.73 -4.97 3.36
CA GLY A 17 -9.44 -6.10 2.77
C GLY A 17 -9.50 -7.35 3.64
N TRP A 18 -8.53 -7.56 4.54
CA TRP A 18 -8.55 -8.65 5.53
C TRP A 18 -9.74 -8.57 6.50
N GLY A 19 -10.29 -7.36 6.73
CA GLY A 19 -11.44 -7.13 7.60
C GLY A 19 -12.80 -7.24 6.89
N MET A 20 -12.82 -7.50 5.58
CA MET A 20 -14.05 -7.69 4.80
C MET A 20 -14.63 -9.10 4.99
N LYS A 21 -15.90 -9.30 4.61
CA LYS A 21 -16.58 -10.60 4.62
C LYS A 21 -17.27 -10.84 3.27
N PRO A 22 -16.72 -11.68 2.37
CA PRO A 22 -15.46 -12.41 2.52
C PRO A 22 -14.23 -11.48 2.54
N PRO A 23 -13.10 -11.92 3.11
CA PRO A 23 -11.84 -11.18 3.01
C PRO A 23 -11.42 -10.99 1.56
N ARG A 24 -10.80 -9.85 1.25
CA ARG A 24 -10.25 -9.54 -0.06
C ARG A 24 -8.77 -9.21 0.08
N PHE A 25 -7.92 -9.84 -0.73
CA PHE A 25 -6.50 -9.56 -0.81
C PHE A 25 -6.16 -9.01 -2.19
N LEU A 26 -4.93 -8.55 -2.35
CA LEU A 26 -4.43 -8.03 -3.63
C LEU A 26 -4.10 -9.19 -4.57
N ASP A 27 -4.49 -9.06 -5.82
CA ASP A 27 -4.12 -9.94 -6.93
C ASP A 27 -3.16 -9.25 -7.90
N VAL A 28 -2.47 -10.04 -8.73
CA VAL A 28 -1.57 -9.50 -9.76
C VAL A 28 -2.38 -8.67 -10.75
N GLY A 29 -1.88 -7.46 -11.05
CA GLY A 29 -2.54 -6.49 -11.92
C GLY A 29 -3.46 -5.51 -11.18
N ASP A 30 -3.73 -5.71 -9.88
CA ASP A 30 -4.45 -4.72 -9.08
C ASP A 30 -3.69 -3.38 -9.04
N GLU A 31 -4.43 -2.27 -9.05
CA GLU A 31 -3.88 -0.93 -8.91
C GLU A 31 -4.33 -0.32 -7.57
N VAL A 32 -3.38 -0.06 -6.68
CA VAL A 32 -3.62 0.56 -5.38
C VAL A 32 -3.40 2.07 -5.49
N HIS A 33 -4.45 2.85 -5.23
CA HIS A 33 -4.39 4.31 -5.16
C HIS A 33 -4.48 4.74 -3.71
N LEU A 34 -3.51 5.53 -3.24
CA LEU A 34 -3.49 6.11 -1.91
C LEU A 34 -3.34 7.62 -2.03
N GLY A 35 -4.24 8.39 -1.42
CA GLY A 35 -4.18 9.85 -1.46
C GLY A 35 -4.44 10.47 -0.09
N ILE A 36 -3.80 11.61 0.14
CA ILE A 36 -4.12 12.51 1.25
C ILE A 36 -4.29 13.90 0.64
N GLU A 37 -5.44 14.52 0.92
CA GLU A 37 -5.72 15.89 0.47
C GLU A 37 -4.59 16.84 0.88
N GLY A 38 -4.07 17.61 -0.07
CA GLY A 38 -2.94 18.52 0.14
C GLY A 38 -1.55 17.89 0.16
N LEU A 39 -1.43 16.55 0.18
CA LEU A 39 -0.13 15.85 0.10
C LEU A 39 0.05 15.09 -1.22
N GLY A 40 -1.01 14.92 -2.00
CA GLY A 40 -1.00 14.24 -3.29
C GLY A 40 -1.41 12.78 -3.22
N GLU A 41 -1.01 12.01 -4.22
CA GLU A 41 -1.40 10.61 -4.40
C GLU A 41 -0.22 9.73 -4.82
N ALA A 42 -0.31 8.45 -4.45
CA ALA A 42 0.55 7.37 -4.89
C ALA A 42 -0.28 6.31 -5.61
N ARG A 43 0.22 5.81 -6.73
CA ARG A 43 -0.34 4.68 -7.47
C ARG A 43 0.68 3.56 -7.57
N GLN A 44 0.25 2.34 -7.29
CA GLN A 44 1.11 1.16 -7.30
C GLN A 44 0.38 0.02 -7.98
N THR A 45 0.98 -0.55 -9.02
CA THR A 45 0.52 -1.78 -9.65
C THR A 45 1.11 -2.97 -8.92
N VAL A 46 0.27 -3.92 -8.53
CA VAL A 46 0.69 -5.18 -7.93
C VAL A 46 1.24 -6.09 -9.04
N VAL A 47 2.49 -6.51 -8.89
CA VAL A 47 3.15 -7.44 -9.81
C VAL A 47 3.46 -8.74 -9.07
N SER A 48 3.56 -9.84 -9.80
CA SER A 48 4.02 -11.08 -9.20
C SER A 48 5.48 -10.94 -8.77
N TRP A 49 5.90 -11.74 -7.80
CA TRP A 49 7.30 -11.79 -7.38
C TRP A 49 8.23 -12.21 -8.53
N GLU A 50 7.73 -13.05 -9.44
CA GLU A 50 8.48 -13.60 -10.57
C GLU A 50 8.73 -12.55 -11.67
N ASP A 51 7.82 -11.58 -11.81
CA ASP A 51 7.91 -10.50 -12.79
C ASP A 51 8.85 -9.36 -12.38
N ARG A 52 9.32 -9.36 -11.13
CA ARG A 52 10.23 -8.31 -10.66
C ARG A 52 11.55 -8.43 -11.42
N PRO A 53 12.05 -7.34 -12.05
CA PRO A 53 13.38 -7.35 -12.66
C PRO A 53 14.39 -7.75 -11.58
N ARG A 54 15.12 -8.84 -11.84
CA ARG A 54 16.30 -9.21 -11.05
C ARG A 54 17.46 -8.36 -11.55
N ASP A 55 17.78 -7.34 -10.78
CA ASP A 55 19.12 -6.74 -10.76
C ASP A 55 20.18 -7.74 -10.27
#